data_AF-A0A1H7V2E1-F1
#
_entry.id   AF-A0A1H7V2E1-F1
#
_cell.length_a   1.000
_cell.length_b   1.000
_cell.length_c   1.000
_cell.angle_alpha   90.00
_cell.angle_beta   90.00
_cell.angle_gamma   90.00
#
_symmetry.space_group_name_H-M   'P 1'
#
loop_
_entity.id
_entity.type
_entity.pdbx_description
1 polymer ?
#
loop_
_entity_poly.entity_id
_entity_poly.type
_entity_poly.pdbx_seq_one_letter_code
_entity_poly.pdbx_strand_id
1 'polypeptide(L)'
;MNYNAEKPKDSFFNFDTMITPKIIQIIFYIGLAVSIVSGLTTIISGDSVFLGLAILIIGPLVIRVNCELVIVIFKIHEALQDMRYR
;
A
#
# COMPACT_ATOMS: atom_id res chain seq x y z
N MET A 1 -14.16 16.80 -48.03
CA MET A 1 -14.44 17.03 -46.60
C MET A 1 -15.25 15.85 -46.05
N ASN A 2 -14.60 14.91 -45.37
CA ASN A 2 -15.13 14.32 -44.12
C ASN A 2 -14.07 13.38 -43.53
N TYR A 3 -13.19 13.93 -42.69
CA TYR A 3 -12.40 13.14 -41.76
C TYR A 3 -13.28 12.96 -40.51
N ASN A 4 -14.24 12.05 -40.57
CA ASN A 4 -14.86 11.51 -39.36
C ASN A 4 -13.82 10.59 -38.74
N ALA A 5 -12.83 11.20 -38.07
CA ALA A 5 -11.98 10.52 -37.13
C ALA A 5 -12.89 10.05 -36.00
N GLU A 6 -13.33 8.79 -36.09
CA GLU A 6 -13.83 8.04 -34.96
C GLU A 6 -12.83 8.24 -33.82
N LYS A 7 -13.23 8.99 -32.80
CA LYS A 7 -12.46 9.17 -31.58
C LYS A 7 -12.42 7.80 -30.90
N PRO A 8 -11.30 7.08 -30.82
CA PRO A 8 -11.21 5.96 -29.89
C PRO A 8 -11.30 6.56 -28.49
N LYS A 9 -12.50 6.52 -27.90
CA LYS A 9 -12.79 7.07 -26.58
C LYS A 9 -12.72 5.99 -25.52
N ASP A 10 -11.69 5.17 -25.57
CA ASP A 10 -11.55 4.04 -24.63
C ASP A 10 -10.20 4.07 -23.93
N SER A 11 -9.71 5.25 -23.56
CA SER A 11 -8.55 5.44 -22.66
C SER A 11 -8.87 5.13 -21.19
N PHE A 12 -9.90 4.32 -20.92
CA PHE A 12 -10.37 3.98 -19.56
C PHE A 12 -9.53 2.90 -18.87
N PHE A 13 -8.57 2.29 -19.57
CA PHE A 13 -7.63 1.31 -19.02
C PHE A 13 -6.17 1.71 -19.24
N ASN A 14 -5.82 2.98 -18.97
CA ASN A 14 -4.42 3.34 -18.78
C ASN A 14 -3.94 2.74 -17.45
N PHE A 15 -3.52 1.47 -17.50
CA PHE A 15 -2.69 0.82 -16.48
C PHE A 15 -1.27 1.39 -16.41
N ASP A 16 -0.98 2.49 -17.13
CA ASP A 16 0.31 3.18 -17.15
C ASP A 16 0.77 3.64 -15.77
N THR A 17 -0.16 3.82 -14.83
CA THR A 17 0.19 4.13 -13.44
C THR A 17 -0.12 2.91 -12.58
N MET A 18 0.87 2.38 -11.86
CA MET A 18 0.61 1.26 -10.99
C MET A 18 -0.43 1.63 -9.92
N ILE A 19 -1.58 0.95 -9.93
CA ILE A 19 -2.60 1.05 -8.89
C ILE A 19 -2.17 0.26 -7.63
N THR A 20 -1.37 -0.80 -7.82
CA THR A 20 -0.85 -1.69 -6.77
C THR A 20 -0.20 -0.97 -5.58
N PRO A 21 0.76 -0.03 -5.75
CA PRO A 21 1.35 0.68 -4.63
C PRO A 21 0.32 1.51 -3.84
N LYS A 22 -0.70 2.08 -4.51
CA LYS A 22 -1.78 2.81 -3.83
C LYS A 22 -2.70 1.88 -3.04
N ILE A 23 -3.00 0.69 -3.57
CA ILE A 23 -3.80 -0.32 -2.85
C ILE A 23 -3.06 -0.77 -1.58
N ILE A 24 -1.75 -1.01 -1.65
CA ILE A 24 -0.95 -1.42 -0.48
C ILE A 24 -0.97 -0.34 0.60
N GLN A 25 -0.94 0.94 0.25
CA GLN A 25 -1.04 2.04 1.21
C GLN A 25 -2.38 2.05 1.96
N ILE A 26 -3.48 1.71 1.29
CA ILE A 26 -4.80 1.59 1.92
C ILE A 26 -4.83 0.39 2.88
N ILE A 27 -4.29 -0.75 2.46
CA ILE A 27 -4.18 -1.96 3.31
C ILE A 27 -3.31 -1.67 4.53
N PHE A 28 -2.21 -0.92 4.38
CA PHE A 28 -1.34 -0.50 5.48
C PHE A 28 -2.12 0.26 6.56
N TYR A 29 -2.94 1.24 6.18
CA TYR A 29 -3.75 2.01 7.13
C TYR A 29 -4.73 1.11 7.91
N ILE A 30 -5.34 0.14 7.23
CA ILE A 30 -6.24 -0.84 7.85
C ILE A 30 -5.46 -1.74 8.81
N GLY A 31 -4.32 -2.28 8.39
CA GLY A 31 -3.45 -3.11 9.22
C GLY A 31 -2.94 -2.37 10.45
N LEU A 32 -2.60 -1.08 10.30
CA LEU A 32 -2.21 -0.20 11.39
C LEU A 32 -3.35 -0.03 12.41
N ALA A 33 -4.57 0.23 11.94
CA ALA A 33 -5.73 0.34 12.80
C ALA A 33 -5.98 -0.96 13.58
N VAL A 34 -5.88 -2.12 12.92
CA VAL A 34 -6.01 -3.43 13.57
C VAL A 34 -4.91 -3.65 14.61
N SER A 35 -3.67 -3.27 14.32
CA SER A 35 -2.55 -3.42 15.26
C SER A 35 -2.70 -2.55 16.50
N ILE A 36 -3.27 -1.35 16.36
CA ILE A 36 -3.55 -0.46 17.50
C ILE A 36 -4.70 -1.04 18.34
N VAL A 37 -5.77 -1.49 17.68
CA VAL A 37 -6.93 -2.08 18.36
C VAL A 37 -6.52 -3.35 19.10
N SER A 38 -5.74 -4.25 18.49
CA SER A 38 -5.29 -5.49 19.13
C SER A 38 -4.38 -5.20 20.32
N GLY A 39 -3.42 -4.28 20.20
CA GLY A 39 -2.57 -3.83 21.31
C GLY A 39 -3.40 -3.27 22.46
N LEU A 40 -4.40 -2.43 22.17
CA LEU A 40 -5.28 -1.85 23.18
C LEU A 40 -6.15 -2.90 23.87
N THR A 41 -6.71 -3.87 23.12
CA THR A 41 -7.50 -4.96 23.70
C THR A 41 -6.67 -5.85 24.64
N THR A 42 -5.39 -6.09 24.31
CA THR A 42 -4.47 -6.85 25.16
C THR A 42 -4.13 -6.12 26.46
N ILE A 43 -4.03 -4.78 26.42
CA ILE A 43 -3.81 -3.96 27.62
C ILE A 43 -5.06 -3.97 28.50
N ILE A 44 -6.25 -3.78 27.92
CA ILE A 44 -7.52 -3.72 28.66
C ILE A 44 -7.87 -5.08 29.30
N SER A 45 -7.56 -6.18 28.61
CA SER A 45 -7.87 -7.54 29.11
C SER A 45 -6.98 -7.94 30.30
N GLY A 46 -5.91 -7.20 30.58
CA GLY A 46 -5.06 -7.41 31.75
C GLY A 46 -4.07 -8.58 31.65
N ASP A 47 -4.10 -9.35 30.55
CA ASP A 47 -3.25 -10.53 30.35
C ASP A 47 -1.76 -10.18 30.38
N SER A 48 -1.35 -9.07 29.74
CA SER A 48 0.04 -8.61 29.72
C SER A 48 0.15 -7.19 29.17
N VAL A 49 0.17 -6.19 30.06
CA VAL A 49 0.34 -4.77 29.70
C VAL A 49 1.66 -4.53 28.93
N PHE A 50 2.73 -5.21 29.32
CA PHE A 50 4.04 -5.12 28.66
C PHE A 50 4.00 -5.63 27.21
N LEU A 51 3.27 -6.73 26.97
CA LEU A 51 3.09 -7.30 25.64
C LEU A 51 2.24 -6.38 24.76
N GLY A 52 1.15 -5.84 25.31
CA GLY A 52 0.28 -4.90 24.59
C GLY A 52 1.03 -3.61 24.18
N LEU A 53 1.89 -3.08 25.05
CA LEU A 53 2.73 -1.93 24.74
C LEU A 53 3.79 -2.26 23.66
N ALA A 54 4.40 -3.44 23.75
CA ALA A 54 5.33 -3.92 22.73
C ALA A 54 4.65 -4.06 21.36
N ILE A 55 3.42 -4.60 21.31
CA ILE A 55 2.63 -4.70 20.07
C ILE A 55 2.28 -3.32 19.51
N LEU A 56 1.95 -2.35 20.37
CA LEU A 56 1.57 -0.99 19.94
C LEU A 56 2.74 -0.24 19.31
N ILE A 57 3.99 -0.53 19.71
CA ILE A 57 5.20 0.11 19.15
C ILE A 57 5.78 -0.73 17.99
N ILE A 58 5.98 -2.04 18.21
CA ILE A 58 6.65 -2.93 17.25
C ILE A 58 5.70 -3.32 16.10
N GLY A 59 4.41 -3.51 16.37
CA GLY A 59 3.42 -3.91 15.35
C GLY A 59 3.36 -2.93 14.17
N PRO A 60 3.11 -1.62 14.41
CA PRO A 60 3.16 -0.60 13.38
C PRO A 60 4.50 -0.54 12.63
N LEU A 61 5.62 -0.71 13.36
CA LEU A 61 6.97 -0.65 12.78
C LEU A 61 7.18 -1.78 11.78
N VAL A 62 6.83 -3.02 12.16
CA VAL A 62 6.95 -4.20 11.30
C VAL A 62 6.06 -4.08 10.07
N ILE A 63 4.80 -3.65 10.25
CA ILE A 63 3.86 -3.45 9.15
C ILE A 63 4.40 -2.38 8.18
N ARG A 64 4.96 -1.27 8.70
CA ARG A 64 5.53 -0.19 7.88
C ARG A 64 6.70 -0.67 7.03
N VAL A 65 7.67 -1.37 7.64
CA VAL A 65 8.86 -1.85 6.92
C VAL A 65 8.49 -2.85 5.83
N ASN A 66 7.57 -3.78 6.10
CA ASN A 66 7.12 -4.75 5.09
C ASN A 66 6.37 -4.07 3.94
N CYS A 67 5.44 -3.14 4.24
CA CYS A 67 4.72 -2.41 3.19
C CYS A 67 5.66 -1.53 2.34
N GLU A 68 6.63 -0.86 2.97
CA GLU A 68 7.59 0.00 2.28
C GLU A 68 8.49 -0.82 1.35
N LEU A 69 8.97 -1.98 1.79
CA LEU A 69 9.77 -2.89 0.94
C LEU A 69 8.98 -3.32 -0.31
N VAL A 70 7.72 -3.73 -0.15
CA VAL A 70 6.88 -4.16 -1.27
C VAL A 70 6.63 -3.01 -2.26
N ILE A 71 6.29 -1.81 -1.76
CA ILE A 71 6.09 -0.63 -2.61
C ILE A 71 7.38 -0.26 -3.34
N VAL A 72 8.53 -0.29 -2.66
CA VAL A 72 9.83 0.03 -3.26
C VAL A 72 10.14 -0.90 -4.44
N ILE A 73 9.86 -2.20 -4.33
CA ILE A 73 10.06 -3.15 -5.44
C ILE A 73 9.19 -2.78 -6.64
N PHE A 74 7.92 -2.44 -6.42
CA PHE A 74 7.02 -1.98 -7.49
C PHE A 74 7.52 -0.69 -8.14
N LYS A 75 8.02 0.26 -7.36
CA LYS A 75 8.61 1.50 -7.88
C LYS A 75 9.89 1.26 -8.68
N ILE A 76 10.72 0.29 -8.29
CA ILE A 76 11.91 -0.09 -9.07
C ILE A 76 11.47 -0.68 -10.43
N HIS A 77 10.42 -1.49 -10.45
CA HIS A 77 9.88 -2.04 -11.69
C HIS A 77 9.40 -0.94 -12.66
N GLU A 78 8.68 0.07 -12.16
CA GLU A 78 8.30 1.24 -12.96
C GLU A 78 9.53 1.98 -13.51
N ALA A 79 10.52 2.26 -12.65
CA ALA A 79 11.74 2.97 -13.06
C ALA A 79 12.54 2.21 -14.14
N LEU A 80 12.57 0.88 -14.09
CA LEU A 80 13.20 0.04 -15.11
C LEU A 80 12.42 0.04 -16.42
N GLN A 81 11.09 0.03 -16.36
CA GLN A 81 10.23 0.06 -17.56
C GLN A 81 10.32 1.42 -18.26
N ASP A 82 10.41 2.52 -17.51
CA ASP A 82 10.56 3.88 -18.04
C ASP A 82 11.89 4.03 -18.82
N MET A 83 13.00 3.48 -18.30
CA MET A 83 14.29 3.49 -19.00
C MET A 83 14.30 2.66 -20.29
N ARG A 84 13.46 1.63 -20.40
CA ARG A 84 13.39 0.77 -21.60
C ARG A 84 12.58 1.40 -22.74
N TYR A 85 11.70 2.35 -22.43
CA TYR A 85 10.87 3.04 -23.41
C TYR A 85 11.48 4.38 -23.88
N ARG A 86 12.61 4.79 -23.29
CA ARG A 86 13.54 5.79 -23.86
C ARG A 86 14.58 5.13 -24.76
#